data_AF-A0AAN3XMC5-F1
#
_entry.id   AF-A0AAN3XMC5-F1
#
_cell.length_a   1.000
_cell.length_b   1.000
_cell.length_c   1.000
_cell.angle_alpha   90.00
_cell.angle_beta   90.00
_cell.angle_gamma   90.00
#
_symmetry.space_group_name_H-M   'P 1'
#
loop_
_entity.id
_entity.type
_entity.pdbx_description
1 polymer ?
#
loop_
_entity_poly.entity_id
_entity_poly.type
_entity_poly.pdbx_seq_one_letter_code
_entity_poly.pdbx_strand_id
1 'polypeptide(L)'
;MFKVTSALFLSATLFTTAAHATIQEQQWGNWFGNTSGMEFGINADNDVGERITFTCIGGHLGITYSVPAKNYSISSGAGLKKPGLIINSTHYQLGEAAFMALKNTSDEGVLEITEAKKLLSKPFKTEGLQEALKEVTWQDCISR
;
A
#
# COMPACT_ATOMS: atom_id res chain seq x y z
N MET A 1 -16.79 -32.68 -68.23
CA MET A 1 -16.32 -31.32 -67.97
C MET A 1 -17.46 -30.51 -67.38
N PHE A 2 -17.41 -30.20 -66.08
CA PHE A 2 -17.59 -28.86 -65.52
C PHE A 2 -17.24 -28.97 -64.03
N LYS A 3 -16.35 -28.08 -63.61
CA LYS A 3 -15.62 -28.11 -62.34
C LYS A 3 -15.98 -26.82 -61.61
N VAL A 4 -15.77 -26.84 -60.29
CA VAL A 4 -15.68 -25.71 -59.35
C VAL A 4 -17.02 -25.00 -59.04
N THR A 5 -17.36 -24.53 -57.83
CA THR A 5 -16.58 -24.23 -56.62
C THR A 5 -17.58 -24.08 -55.46
N SER A 6 -17.32 -24.66 -54.28
CA SER A 6 -17.96 -24.21 -53.05
C SER A 6 -16.85 -23.70 -52.13
N ALA A 7 -16.76 -22.37 -52.00
CA ALA A 7 -15.80 -21.70 -51.15
C ALA A 7 -16.40 -21.58 -49.74
N LEU A 8 -15.91 -22.39 -48.81
CA LEU A 8 -16.16 -22.23 -47.38
C LEU A 8 -15.18 -21.19 -46.83
N PHE A 9 -15.65 -19.95 -46.68
CA PHE A 9 -14.95 -18.94 -45.89
C PHE A 9 -15.22 -19.21 -44.41
N LEU A 10 -14.26 -19.85 -43.72
CA LEU A 10 -14.25 -19.87 -42.26
C LEU A 10 -13.72 -18.52 -41.76
N SER A 11 -14.64 -17.64 -41.38
CA SER A 11 -14.31 -16.44 -40.60
C SER A 11 -14.00 -16.85 -39.16
N ALA A 12 -12.73 -17.03 -38.84
CA ALA A 12 -12.28 -17.17 -37.46
C ALA A 12 -12.29 -15.79 -36.78
N THR A 13 -13.34 -15.48 -36.03
CA THR A 13 -13.34 -14.33 -35.12
C THR A 13 -12.42 -14.64 -33.95
N LEU A 14 -11.19 -14.12 -34.00
CA LEU A 14 -10.28 -14.11 -32.87
C LEU A 14 -10.85 -13.15 -31.82
N PHE A 15 -11.49 -13.70 -30.80
CA PHE A 15 -11.81 -12.94 -29.59
C PHE A 15 -10.50 -12.65 -28.87
N THR A 16 -9.94 -11.47 -29.09
CA THR A 16 -8.87 -10.94 -28.26
C THR A 16 -9.45 -10.66 -26.88
N THR A 17 -9.24 -11.57 -25.93
CA THR A 17 -9.41 -11.24 -24.52
C THR A 17 -8.36 -10.20 -24.18
N ALA A 18 -8.76 -8.95 -23.98
CA ALA A 18 -7.90 -7.98 -23.34
C ALA A 18 -7.56 -8.54 -21.95
N ALA A 19 -6.32 -8.98 -21.75
CA ALA A 19 -5.81 -9.29 -20.43
C ALA A 19 -5.63 -7.96 -19.70
N HIS A 20 -6.69 -7.47 -19.07
CA HIS A 20 -6.56 -6.44 -18.06
C HIS A 20 -5.81 -7.13 -16.91
N ALA A 21 -4.51 -6.84 -16.76
CA ALA A 21 -3.76 -7.24 -15.59
C ALA A 21 -4.36 -6.50 -14.38
N THR A 22 -5.42 -7.05 -13.80
CA THR A 22 -5.92 -6.61 -12.51
C THR A 22 -4.91 -7.11 -11.49
N ILE A 23 -4.01 -6.23 -11.03
CA ILE A 23 -3.25 -6.50 -9.82
C ILE A 23 -4.30 -6.62 -8.72
N GLN A 24 -4.52 -7.85 -8.26
CA GLN A 24 -5.47 -8.10 -7.20
C GLN A 24 -4.84 -7.54 -5.92
N GLU A 25 -5.37 -6.42 -5.43
CA GLU A 25 -4.97 -5.91 -4.12
C GLU A 25 -5.25 -7.00 -3.08
N GLN A 26 -4.22 -7.34 -2.32
CA GLN A 26 -4.33 -8.27 -1.21
C GLN A 26 -4.89 -7.52 0.00
N GLN A 27 -5.55 -8.25 0.90
CA GLN A 27 -6.14 -7.70 2.12
C GLN A 27 -5.70 -8.52 3.33
N TRP A 28 -5.33 -7.82 4.40
CA TRP A 28 -4.98 -8.36 5.70
C TRP A 28 -5.68 -7.52 6.77
N GLY A 29 -6.81 -7.99 7.28
CA GLY A 29 -7.63 -7.19 8.21
C GLY A 29 -8.03 -5.84 7.61
N ASN A 30 -7.55 -4.76 8.24
CA ASN A 30 -7.80 -3.37 7.79
C ASN A 30 -6.80 -2.85 6.74
N TRP A 31 -5.81 -3.68 6.35
CA TRP A 31 -4.74 -3.30 5.45
C TRP A 31 -4.95 -3.87 4.05
N PHE A 32 -4.69 -3.06 3.04
CA PHE A 32 -4.87 -3.37 1.63
C PHE A 32 -3.62 -3.03 0.83
N GLY A 33 -3.33 -3.79 -0.22
CA GLY A 33 -2.36 -3.38 -1.23
C GLY A 33 -1.48 -4.52 -1.71
N ASN A 34 -0.21 -4.20 -1.99
CA ASN A 34 0.76 -5.14 -2.53
C ASN A 34 2.03 -5.17 -1.68
N THR A 35 2.49 -6.38 -1.37
CA THR A 35 3.72 -6.64 -0.62
C THR A 35 4.78 -7.31 -1.50
N SER A 36 4.44 -7.61 -2.76
CA SER A 36 5.36 -8.23 -3.70
C SER A 36 6.42 -7.24 -4.15
N GLY A 37 7.68 -7.59 -3.89
CA GLY A 37 8.87 -7.02 -4.54
C GLY A 37 8.72 -5.55 -4.91
N MET A 38 8.96 -5.21 -6.18
CA MET A 38 9.08 -3.84 -6.72
C MET A 38 7.90 -2.88 -6.44
N GLU A 39 6.77 -3.33 -5.92
CA GLU A 39 5.55 -2.53 -5.75
C GLU A 39 5.07 -2.48 -4.29
N PHE A 40 5.96 -2.65 -3.30
CA PHE A 40 5.58 -2.52 -1.89
C PHE A 40 4.79 -1.21 -1.65
N GLY A 41 3.53 -1.41 -1.27
CA GLY A 41 2.57 -0.36 -1.02
C GLY A 41 1.38 -0.95 -0.28
N ILE A 42 1.25 -0.64 1.00
CA ILE A 42 0.08 -1.02 1.80
C ILE A 42 -0.61 0.23 2.34
N ASN A 43 -1.93 0.19 2.46
CA ASN A 43 -2.73 1.28 2.96
C ASN A 43 -3.84 0.81 3.88
N ALA A 44 -4.32 1.70 4.74
CA ALA A 44 -5.47 1.48 5.60
C ALA A 44 -6.25 2.78 5.77
N ASP A 45 -7.57 2.64 5.93
CA ASP A 45 -8.46 3.73 6.33
C ASP A 45 -8.76 3.62 7.82
N ASN A 46 -8.92 4.77 8.48
CA ASN A 46 -9.49 4.80 9.83
C ASN A 46 -10.99 5.12 9.83
N ASP A 47 -11.61 5.01 11.01
CA ASP A 47 -13.06 5.16 11.19
C ASP A 47 -13.58 6.58 10.85
N VAL A 48 -12.70 7.57 10.67
CA VAL A 48 -13.06 8.94 10.26
C VAL A 48 -12.75 9.24 8.78
N GLY A 49 -12.36 8.23 8.01
CA GLY A 49 -12.09 8.35 6.57
C GLY A 49 -10.76 9.03 6.23
N GLU A 50 -9.79 9.02 7.15
CA GLU A 50 -8.40 9.33 6.82
C GLU A 50 -7.71 8.06 6.32
N ARG A 51 -6.73 8.20 5.42
CA ARG A 51 -5.95 7.09 4.86
C ARG A 51 -4.47 7.26 5.14
N ILE A 52 -3.83 6.17 5.57
CA ILE A 52 -2.37 6.04 5.60
C ILE A 52 -1.92 5.11 4.49
N THR A 53 -0.80 5.42 3.85
CA THR A 53 -0.12 4.52 2.92
C THR A 53 1.35 4.42 3.28
N PHE A 54 1.84 3.20 3.44
CA PHE A 54 3.26 2.89 3.57
C PHE A 54 3.82 2.45 2.23
N THR A 55 4.95 3.02 1.85
CA THR A 55 5.73 2.63 0.66
C THR A 55 7.22 2.66 0.99
N CYS A 56 8.08 2.22 0.08
CA CYS A 56 9.51 2.52 0.15
C CYS A 56 9.81 3.71 -0.78
N ILE A 57 10.32 4.82 -0.26
CA ILE A 57 10.67 6.03 -1.02
C ILE A 57 12.13 6.38 -0.74
N GLY A 58 12.95 6.46 -1.79
CA GLY A 58 14.33 6.96 -1.71
C GLY A 58 15.19 6.19 -0.70
N GLY A 59 15.10 4.86 -0.69
CA GLY A 59 15.86 4.04 0.24
C GLY A 59 15.27 3.92 1.64
N HIS A 60 14.07 4.43 1.93
CA HIS A 60 13.52 4.45 3.30
C HIS A 60 12.02 4.17 3.35
N LEU A 61 11.50 3.83 4.53
CA LEU A 61 10.05 3.78 4.78
C LEU A 61 9.43 5.16 4.54
N GLY A 62 8.54 5.23 3.57
CA GLY A 62 7.74 6.38 3.23
C GLY A 62 6.33 6.29 3.82
N ILE A 63 5.75 7.45 4.13
CA ILE A 63 4.36 7.59 4.54
C ILE A 63 3.68 8.60 3.64
N THR A 64 2.49 8.27 3.17
CA THR A 64 1.51 9.23 2.67
C THR A 64 0.33 9.26 3.61
N TYR A 65 -0.05 10.46 4.06
CA TYR A 65 -1.27 10.71 4.81
C TYR A 65 -2.25 11.46 3.93
N SER A 66 -3.50 11.03 3.89
CA SER A 66 -4.54 11.69 3.09
C SER A 66 -5.89 11.71 3.78
N VAL A 67 -6.71 12.70 3.39
CA VAL A 67 -8.13 12.79 3.75
C VAL A 67 -8.91 12.90 2.44
N PRO A 68 -9.30 11.76 1.82
CA PRO A 68 -9.91 11.72 0.49
C PRO A 68 -11.11 12.66 0.34
N ALA A 69 -12.01 12.70 1.33
CA ALA A 69 -13.18 13.57 1.32
C ALA A 69 -12.85 15.08 1.24
N LYS A 70 -11.60 15.46 1.54
CA LYS A 70 -11.11 16.85 1.49
C LYS A 70 -10.12 17.10 0.34
N ASN A 71 -9.87 16.11 -0.51
CA ASN A 71 -8.82 16.15 -1.53
C ASN A 71 -7.46 16.59 -0.95
N TYR A 72 -7.17 16.17 0.27
CA TYR A 72 -5.93 16.49 0.98
C TYR A 72 -4.99 15.28 0.98
N SER A 73 -3.73 15.50 0.64
CA SER A 73 -2.68 14.48 0.70
C SER A 73 -1.32 15.13 0.94
N ILE A 74 -0.49 14.51 1.77
CA ILE A 74 0.87 14.94 2.07
C ILE A 74 1.73 13.70 2.32
N SER A 75 3.01 13.72 1.92
CA SER A 75 3.89 12.56 2.08
C SER A 75 5.25 12.92 2.68
N SER A 76 5.92 11.92 3.22
CA SER A 76 7.30 12.04 3.72
C SER A 76 8.29 12.40 2.61
N GLY A 77 8.00 12.03 1.36
CA GLY A 77 8.78 12.44 0.19
C GLY A 77 8.44 13.85 -0.30
N ALA A 78 7.25 14.37 0.03
CA ALA A 78 6.78 15.68 -0.40
C ALA A 78 5.82 16.31 0.62
N GLY A 79 6.33 17.31 1.34
CA GLY A 79 5.53 18.22 2.17
C GLY A 79 5.52 17.92 3.67
N LEU A 80 5.53 16.66 4.09
CA LEU A 80 5.40 16.29 5.51
C LEU A 80 6.73 16.52 6.25
N LYS A 81 6.74 17.42 7.24
CA LYS A 81 7.98 17.85 7.92
C LYS A 81 8.29 16.99 9.14
N LYS A 82 9.44 16.30 9.13
CA LYS A 82 9.86 15.40 10.22
C LYS A 82 8.75 14.40 10.61
N PRO A 83 8.33 13.56 9.65
CA PRO A 83 7.30 12.56 9.91
C PRO A 83 7.73 11.57 10.99
N GLY A 84 6.76 11.05 11.73
CA GLY A 84 6.96 9.97 12.67
C GLY A 84 5.66 9.23 12.94
N LEU A 85 5.76 8.14 13.70
CA LEU A 85 4.63 7.29 14.07
C LEU A 85 4.50 7.23 15.57
N ILE A 86 3.27 7.17 16.08
CA ILE A 86 2.99 6.67 17.42
C ILE A 86 2.40 5.28 17.24
N ILE A 87 3.05 4.27 17.81
CA ILE A 87 2.61 2.87 17.77
C ILE A 87 2.41 2.45 19.22
N ASN A 88 1.18 2.12 19.62
CA ASN A 88 0.82 1.78 20.99
C ASN A 88 1.45 2.73 22.02
N SER A 89 1.23 4.04 21.82
CA SER A 89 1.74 5.13 22.67
C SER A 89 3.26 5.37 22.65
N THR A 90 4.04 4.61 21.87
CA THR A 90 5.48 4.85 21.70
C THR A 90 5.76 5.63 20.42
N HIS A 91 6.51 6.73 20.52
CA HIS A 91 6.88 7.55 19.36
C HIS A 91 8.13 7.00 18.67
N TYR A 92 8.05 6.87 17.35
CA TYR A 92 9.13 6.46 16.47
C TYR A 92 9.36 7.50 15.38
N GLN A 93 10.63 7.83 15.14
CA GLN A 93 11.03 8.50 13.90
C GLN A 93 11.00 7.51 12.73
N LEU A 94 10.68 7.98 11.52
CA LEU A 94 10.75 7.10 10.35
C LEU A 94 12.16 6.58 10.13
N GLY A 95 12.27 5.27 9.96
CA GLY A 95 13.51 4.52 9.85
C GLY A 95 13.30 3.06 10.24
N GLU A 96 14.40 2.31 10.35
CA GLU A 96 14.37 0.89 10.64
C GLU A 96 13.63 0.56 11.95
N ALA A 97 13.82 1.34 13.01
CA ALA A 97 13.13 1.14 14.28
C ALA A 97 11.60 1.25 14.14
N ALA A 98 11.10 2.24 13.39
CA ALA A 98 9.67 2.36 13.10
C ALA A 98 9.16 1.19 12.26
N PHE A 99 9.92 0.78 11.24
CA PHE A 99 9.58 -0.35 10.40
C PHE A 99 9.48 -1.66 11.21
N MET A 100 10.46 -1.92 12.08
CA MET A 100 10.45 -3.08 12.96
C MET A 100 9.33 -3.01 13.99
N ALA A 101 8.99 -1.81 14.49
CA ALA A 101 7.83 -1.64 15.36
C ALA A 101 6.50 -1.95 14.64
N LEU A 102 6.34 -1.51 13.38
CA LEU A 102 5.17 -1.85 12.55
C LEU A 102 5.03 -3.37 12.33
N LYS A 103 6.13 -4.07 12.06
CA LYS A 103 6.13 -5.54 11.91
C LYS A 103 5.75 -6.31 13.17
N ASN A 104 5.89 -5.69 14.33
CA ASN A 104 5.65 -6.31 15.64
C ASN A 104 4.40 -5.78 16.34
N THR A 105 3.51 -5.09 15.63
CA THR A 105 2.21 -4.68 16.19
C THR A 105 1.32 -5.89 16.44
N SER A 106 0.54 -5.85 17.52
CA SER A 106 -0.61 -6.76 17.71
C SER A 106 -1.81 -6.30 16.88
N ASP A 107 -2.80 -7.17 16.70
CA ASP A 107 -4.05 -6.81 16.00
C ASP A 107 -4.93 -5.82 16.79
N GLU A 108 -4.75 -5.76 18.10
CA GLU A 108 -5.47 -4.83 19.00
C GLU A 108 -4.79 -3.45 19.12
N GLY A 109 -3.70 -3.23 18.38
CA GLY A 109 -2.91 -2.01 18.47
C GLY A 109 -3.51 -0.81 17.73
N VAL A 110 -2.88 0.33 18.00
CA VAL A 110 -3.19 1.61 17.35
C VAL A 110 -1.94 2.25 16.78
N LEU A 111 -2.14 2.90 15.64
CA LEU A 111 -1.13 3.62 14.88
C LEU A 111 -1.60 5.04 14.61
N GLU A 112 -0.75 6.03 14.86
CA GLU A 112 -1.03 7.43 14.54
C GLU A 112 0.16 8.08 13.84
N ILE A 113 -0.12 9.03 12.95
CA ILE A 113 0.90 9.79 12.23
C ILE A 113 1.20 11.07 12.98
N THR A 114 2.47 11.45 13.00
CA THR A 114 2.92 12.73 13.56
C THR A 114 3.70 13.54 12.54
N GLU A 115 3.56 14.86 12.65
CA GLU A 115 4.43 15.84 11.99
C GLU A 115 5.18 16.61 13.07
N ALA A 116 6.52 16.63 13.03
CA ALA A 116 7.35 17.31 14.02
C ALA A 116 6.95 16.99 15.49
N LYS A 117 6.65 15.71 15.77
CA LYS A 117 6.18 15.17 17.07
C LYS A 117 4.80 15.64 17.52
N LYS A 118 4.02 16.32 16.66
CA LYS A 118 2.62 16.65 16.92
C LYS A 118 1.73 15.65 16.19
N LEU A 119 0.64 15.26 16.86
CA LEU A 119 -0.36 14.35 16.29
C LEU A 119 -0.98 14.99 15.04
N LEU A 120 -0.98 14.26 13.93
CA LEU A 120 -1.53 14.70 12.64
C LEU A 120 -2.83 13.97 12.29
N SER A 121 -2.92 12.67 12.59
CA SER A 121 -4.06 11.82 12.25
C SER A 121 -4.87 11.43 13.49
N LYS A 122 -6.07 10.90 13.25
CA LYS A 122 -6.75 10.01 14.20
C LYS A 122 -6.12 8.61 14.17
N PRO A 123 -6.41 7.76 15.18
CA PRO A 123 -5.86 6.40 15.24
C PRO A 123 -6.32 5.52 14.08
N PHE A 124 -5.39 4.74 13.55
CA PHE A 124 -5.60 3.60 12.65
C PHE A 124 -5.50 2.31 13.46
N LYS A 125 -6.33 1.32 13.12
CA LYS A 125 -6.27 -0.03 13.72
C LYS A 125 -5.13 -0.82 13.08
N THR A 126 -4.39 -1.59 13.87
CA THR A 126 -3.26 -2.40 13.36
C THR A 126 -3.64 -3.83 13.03
N GLU A 127 -4.91 -4.23 13.16
CA GLU A 127 -5.43 -5.54 12.77
C GLU A 127 -5.02 -5.92 11.33
N GLY A 128 -4.21 -6.97 11.21
CA GLY A 128 -3.67 -7.49 9.96
C GLY A 128 -2.35 -6.83 9.49
N LEU A 129 -1.85 -5.80 10.17
CA LEU A 129 -0.61 -5.10 9.79
C LEU A 129 0.62 -6.00 9.87
N GLN A 130 0.71 -6.81 10.93
CA GLN A 130 1.82 -7.75 11.09
C GLN A 130 1.85 -8.78 9.95
N GLU A 131 0.69 -9.29 9.56
CA GLU A 131 0.56 -10.24 8.46
C GLU A 131 0.91 -9.60 7.11
N ALA A 132 0.39 -8.39 6.85
CA ALA A 132 0.71 -7.60 5.66
C ALA A 132 2.23 -7.39 5.52
N LEU A 133 2.92 -7.10 6.61
CA LEU A 133 4.36 -6.85 6.58
C LEU A 133 5.22 -8.10 6.77
N LYS A 134 4.65 -9.30 6.90
CA LYS A 134 5.39 -10.51 7.31
C LYS A 134 6.62 -10.78 6.45
N GLU A 135 6.45 -10.78 5.13
CA GLU A 135 7.50 -11.10 4.15
C GLU A 135 8.30 -9.86 3.70
N VAL A 136 7.88 -8.64 4.10
CA VAL A 136 8.58 -7.40 3.76
C VAL A 136 9.71 -7.15 4.76
N THR A 137 10.90 -6.86 4.27
CA THR A 137 12.07 -6.56 5.11
C THR A 137 12.48 -5.09 4.97
N TRP A 138 13.27 -4.60 5.93
CA TRP A 138 13.85 -3.26 5.82
C TRP A 138 14.78 -3.15 4.61
N GLN A 139 15.45 -4.25 4.24
CA GLN A 139 16.33 -4.33 3.08
C GLN A 139 15.57 -4.07 1.77
N ASP A 140 14.29 -4.44 1.69
CA ASP A 140 13.44 -4.17 0.53
C ASP A 140 13.20 -2.67 0.33
N CYS A 141 13.34 -1.86 1.39
CA CYS A 141 13.27 -0.40 1.30
C CYS A 141 14.61 0.26 1.02
N ILE A 142 15.73 -0.18 1.63
CA ILE A 142 17.04 0.47 1.47
C ILE A 142 17.82 0.02 0.23
N SER A 143 17.50 -1.13 -0.36
CA SER A 143 18.19 -1.66 -1.55
C SER A 143 17.66 -1.07 -2.87
N ARG A 144 16.91 0.03 -2.81
CA ARG A 144 16.22 0.67 -3.94
C ARG A 144 16.71 2.08 -4.22
#